data_AF-A0A1A9W3T4-F1
#
_entry.id   AF-A0A1A9W3T4-F1
#
_cell.length_a   1.000
_cell.length_b   1.000
_cell.length_c   1.000
_cell.angle_alpha   90.00
_cell.angle_beta   90.00
_cell.angle_gamma   90.00
#
_symmetry.space_group_name_H-M   'P 1'
#
loop_
_entity.id
_entity.type
_entity.pdbx_description
1 polymer ?
#
loop_
_entity_poly.entity_id
_entity_poly.type
_entity_poly.pdbx_seq_one_letter_code
_entity_poly.pdbx_strand_id
1 'polypeptide(L)'
;MWLKEAQAECCEIVEPLVSHAECFVPDVCEELSQLQCLHDQQFIRRRRIWELAKPTRRVPRFTPLCPCKLKKPIEIVHLEKRGHTRTEQLAYPTVRRLMLFKKDVANLFDPYRLVNLNRVIRKSLLSVYSRLANIQPPQEKKKITKWDKTDWAKHTIILVKLAKPKKTFEEKKPPSPSMPLKKMKRYKSLALPKKHEELEKPVWILTISMSRYKASERTKTLAKPTERDASQLHRELPVEIPRGALKHKASKRTVELSEPRRTAKAAPSDLKENPFVVSPNALKYKASKRTKELAEAREYENKHIREDPFAISPAALKAKAKPRIIELAKPKGSA
;
A
#
# COMPACT_ATOMS: atom_id res chain seq x y z
N MET A 1 -58.34 30.42 -2.84
CA MET A 1 -57.26 31.37 -2.47
C MET A 1 -55.95 30.73 -2.84
N TRP A 2 -55.24 31.36 -3.77
CA TRP A 2 -54.12 30.78 -4.50
C TRP A 2 -52.89 30.65 -3.61
N LEU A 3 -52.25 29.48 -3.66
CA LEU A 3 -50.89 29.28 -3.20
C LEU A 3 -50.00 30.26 -3.97
N LYS A 4 -49.43 31.25 -3.28
CA LYS A 4 -48.31 32.01 -3.83
C LYS A 4 -47.14 31.04 -3.96
N GLU A 5 -46.93 30.57 -5.19
CA GLU A 5 -45.69 29.97 -5.62
C GLU A 5 -44.57 30.94 -5.28
N ALA A 6 -43.76 30.60 -4.26
CA ALA A 6 -42.50 31.27 -4.05
C ALA A 6 -41.60 30.88 -5.22
N GLN A 7 -41.56 31.71 -6.24
CA GLN A 7 -40.53 31.63 -7.28
C GLN A 7 -39.17 31.70 -6.60
N ALA A 8 -38.30 30.73 -6.89
CA ALA A 8 -36.93 30.74 -6.39
C ALA A 8 -36.17 31.87 -7.07
N GLU A 9 -36.10 33.04 -6.43
CA GLU A 9 -35.13 34.11 -6.72
C GLU A 9 -33.69 33.66 -6.34
N CYS A 10 -33.26 32.46 -6.75
CA CYS A 10 -32.02 31.84 -6.28
C CYS A 10 -30.92 31.74 -7.35
N CYS A 11 -31.11 32.34 -8.53
CA CYS A 11 -30.03 32.47 -9.48
C CYS A 11 -29.48 33.90 -9.38
N GLU A 12 -28.50 34.10 -8.49
CA GLU A 12 -27.63 35.26 -8.57
C GLU A 12 -27.04 35.30 -10.00
N ILE A 13 -27.23 36.42 -10.69
CA ILE A 13 -26.60 36.67 -11.98
C ILE A 13 -25.11 36.75 -11.70
N VAL A 14 -24.41 35.64 -11.93
CA VAL A 14 -22.97 35.55 -11.77
C VAL A 14 -22.36 36.44 -12.84
N GLU A 15 -21.57 37.43 -12.42
CA GLU A 15 -20.80 38.27 -13.36
C GLU A 15 -20.01 37.37 -14.31
N PRO A 16 -20.05 37.63 -15.63
CA PRO A 16 -19.32 36.82 -16.59
C PRO A 16 -17.83 36.81 -16.23
N LEU A 17 -17.24 35.62 -16.36
CA LEU A 17 -15.80 35.45 -16.17
C LEU A 17 -15.06 36.40 -17.11
N VAL A 18 -13.95 36.99 -16.64
CA VAL A 18 -13.16 37.88 -17.49
C VAL A 18 -12.76 37.13 -18.77
N SER A 19 -12.84 37.77 -19.94
CA SER A 19 -12.72 37.14 -21.28
C SER A 19 -11.53 36.19 -21.47
N HIS A 20 -10.41 36.44 -20.78
CA HIS A 20 -9.23 35.56 -20.83
C HIS A 20 -9.39 34.26 -20.02
N ALA A 21 -10.33 34.19 -19.09
CA ALA A 21 -10.66 33.00 -18.30
C ALA A 21 -11.69 32.10 -19.01
N GLU A 22 -12.53 32.66 -19.89
CA GLU A 22 -13.52 31.92 -20.68
C GLU A 22 -12.87 30.89 -21.61
N CYS A 23 -11.69 31.21 -22.16
CA CYS A 23 -10.92 30.29 -22.99
C CYS A 23 -10.50 28.99 -22.27
N PHE A 24 -10.43 28.99 -20.94
CA PHE A 24 -10.01 27.83 -20.13
C PHE A 24 -11.18 27.02 -19.55
N VAL A 25 -12.40 27.55 -19.64
CA VAL A 25 -13.61 26.86 -19.15
C VAL A 25 -13.79 25.48 -19.78
N PRO A 26 -13.65 25.28 -21.12
CA PRO A 26 -13.82 23.95 -21.71
C PRO A 26 -12.80 22.94 -21.18
N ASP A 27 -11.51 23.30 -21.11
CA ASP A 27 -10.45 22.42 -20.59
C ASP A 27 -10.70 22.06 -19.11
N VAL A 28 -11.12 23.03 -18.30
CA VAL A 28 -11.44 22.80 -16.88
C VAL A 28 -12.68 21.93 -16.72
N CYS A 29 -13.70 22.12 -17.57
CA CYS A 29 -14.89 21.28 -17.60
C CYS A 29 -14.57 19.84 -18.04
N GLU A 30 -13.69 19.66 -19.04
CA GLU A 30 -13.22 18.35 -19.47
C GLU A 30 -12.46 17.63 -18.34
N GLU A 31 -11.48 18.29 -17.72
CA GLU A 31 -10.73 17.74 -16.58
C GLU A 31 -11.64 17.42 -15.38
N LEU A 32 -12.62 18.28 -15.08
CA LEU A 32 -13.62 18.01 -14.04
C LEU A 32 -14.49 16.80 -14.38
N SER A 33 -14.93 16.67 -15.64
CA SER A 33 -15.72 15.52 -16.09
C SER A 33 -14.92 14.22 -16.00
N GLN A 34 -13.63 14.25 -16.35
CA GLN A 34 -12.73 13.11 -16.23
C GLN A 34 -12.50 12.73 -14.77
N LEU A 35 -12.30 13.70 -13.88
CA LEU A 35 -12.17 13.46 -12.45
C LEU A 35 -13.45 12.91 -11.82
N GLN A 36 -14.63 13.40 -12.23
CA GLN A 36 -15.93 12.87 -11.81
C GLN A 36 -16.10 11.43 -12.30
N CYS A 37 -15.77 11.14 -13.56
CA CYS A 37 -15.81 9.78 -14.10
C CYS A 37 -14.87 8.83 -13.35
N LEU A 38 -13.63 9.25 -13.06
CA LEU A 38 -12.67 8.46 -12.27
C LEU A 38 -13.14 8.26 -10.83
N HIS A 39 -13.73 9.29 -10.22
CA HIS A 39 -14.32 9.22 -8.89
C HIS A 39 -15.44 8.16 -8.87
N ASP A 40 -16.38 8.22 -9.81
CA ASP A 40 -17.49 7.28 -9.89
C ASP A 40 -17.02 5.84 -10.17
N GLN A 41 -16.03 5.68 -11.05
CA GLN A 41 -15.38 4.39 -11.29
C GLN A 41 -14.65 3.84 -10.06
N GLN A 42 -14.12 4.69 -9.16
CA GLN A 42 -13.54 4.25 -7.90
C GLN A 42 -14.59 3.65 -6.96
N PHE A 43 -15.83 4.16 -6.94
CA PHE A 43 -16.93 3.57 -6.16
C PHE A 43 -17.39 2.23 -6.76
N ILE A 44 -17.42 2.11 -8.09
CA ILE A 44 -17.79 0.86 -8.79
C ILE A 44 -16.73 -0.22 -8.57
N ARG A 45 -15.43 0.09 -8.75
CA ARG A 45 -14.32 -0.87 -8.59
C ARG A 45 -14.12 -1.31 -7.13
N ARG A 46 -14.50 -0.47 -6.16
CA ARG A 46 -14.32 -0.73 -4.72
C ARG A 46 -15.64 -0.90 -3.97
N ARG A 47 -16.71 -1.26 -4.67
CA ARG A 47 -18.07 -1.37 -4.11
C ARG A 47 -18.13 -2.24 -2.86
N ARG A 48 -17.43 -3.37 -2.87
CA ARG A 48 -17.28 -4.29 -1.73
C ARG A 48 -16.55 -3.67 -0.53
N ILE A 49 -15.51 -2.86 -0.75
CA ILE A 49 -14.78 -2.16 0.33
C ILE A 49 -15.67 -1.08 0.95
N TRP A 50 -16.45 -0.37 0.13
CA TRP A 50 -17.41 0.62 0.59
C TRP A 50 -18.59 0.00 1.37
N GLU A 51 -19.07 -1.18 0.97
CA GLU A 51 -20.06 -1.94 1.72
C GLU A 51 -19.53 -2.40 3.08
N LEU A 52 -18.25 -2.79 3.17
CA LEU A 52 -17.58 -3.10 4.42
C LEU A 52 -17.33 -1.86 5.29
N ALA A 53 -17.15 -0.68 4.67
CA ALA A 53 -16.95 0.60 5.35
C ALA A 53 -18.25 1.25 5.85
N LYS A 54 -19.43 0.78 5.40
CA LYS A 54 -20.71 1.20 5.97
C LYS A 54 -20.79 0.65 7.41
N PRO A 55 -20.79 1.51 8.44
CA PRO A 55 -20.85 1.03 9.81
C PRO A 55 -22.18 0.31 10.02
N THR A 56 -22.11 -0.91 10.54
CA THR A 56 -23.27 -1.76 10.84
C THR A 56 -24.20 -1.17 11.90
N ARG A 57 -23.71 -0.17 12.66
CA ARG A 57 -24.51 0.65 13.57
C ARG A 57 -24.29 2.12 13.24
N ARG A 58 -25.37 2.86 12.97
CA ARG A 58 -25.33 4.32 12.88
C ARG A 58 -25.13 4.87 14.28
N VAL A 59 -23.89 5.09 14.70
CA VAL A 59 -23.61 5.95 15.86
C VAL A 59 -23.82 7.40 15.42
N PRO A 60 -24.59 8.22 16.17
CA PRO A 60 -24.69 9.64 15.86
C PRO A 60 -23.28 10.23 15.86
N ARG A 61 -22.92 10.95 14.79
CA ARG A 61 -21.68 11.73 14.79
C ARG A 61 -21.79 12.73 15.93
N PHE A 62 -20.71 12.83 16.70
CA PHE A 62 -20.47 13.89 17.68
C PHE A 62 -21.07 15.22 17.21
N THR A 63 -22.15 15.64 17.85
CA THR A 63 -22.67 17.01 17.75
C THR A 63 -21.75 17.88 18.59
N PRO A 64 -21.01 18.84 17.99
CA PRO A 64 -20.22 19.75 18.81
C PRO A 64 -21.17 20.58 19.67
N LEU A 65 -21.06 20.44 21.00
CA LEU A 65 -21.60 21.44 21.91
C LEU A 65 -20.86 22.77 21.64
N CYS A 66 -21.64 23.84 21.48
CA CYS A 66 -21.16 25.18 21.20
C CYS A 66 -20.12 25.63 22.27
N PRO A 67 -18.90 26.06 21.88
CA PRO A 67 -17.86 26.46 22.80
C PRO A 67 -17.97 27.95 23.18
N CYS A 68 -19.14 28.44 23.57
CA CYS A 68 -19.23 29.73 24.25
C CYS A 68 -19.14 29.53 25.76
N LYS A 69 -17.93 29.73 26.31
CA LYS A 69 -17.61 30.26 27.66
C LYS A 69 -16.19 29.86 28.12
N LEU A 70 -15.13 30.37 27.51
CA LEU A 70 -13.83 30.52 28.18
C LEU A 70 -13.10 31.77 27.70
N LYS A 71 -12.99 32.74 28.61
CA LYS A 71 -12.19 33.97 28.49
C LYS A 71 -10.71 33.61 28.68
N LYS A 72 -9.88 33.76 27.65
CA LYS A 72 -8.46 34.10 27.80
C LYS A 72 -8.03 34.98 26.61
N PRO A 73 -7.35 36.12 26.82
CA PRO A 73 -6.74 36.86 25.74
C PRO A 73 -5.56 36.06 25.18
N ILE A 74 -5.45 35.98 23.86
CA ILE A 74 -4.29 35.41 23.17
C ILE A 74 -3.26 36.54 23.05
N GLU A 75 -2.08 36.37 23.64
CA GLU A 75 -0.95 37.26 23.42
C GLU A 75 -0.35 37.01 22.02
N ILE A 76 -0.23 38.06 21.22
CA ILE A 76 0.35 38.00 19.89
C ILE A 76 1.85 38.32 20.01
N VAL A 77 2.69 37.29 19.93
CA VAL A 77 4.14 37.46 19.84
C VAL A 77 4.53 37.63 18.37
N HIS A 78 5.03 38.82 18.02
CA HIS A 78 5.66 39.09 16.73
C HIS A 78 7.16 38.78 16.83
N LEU A 79 7.66 37.88 15.97
CA LEU A 79 9.10 37.64 15.83
C LEU A 79 9.54 38.03 14.42
N GLU A 80 10.09 39.24 14.35
CA GLU A 80 10.86 39.76 13.24
C GLU A 80 12.21 39.02 13.14
N LYS A 81 12.40 38.17 12.11
CA LYS A 81 13.69 38.00 11.40
C LYS A 81 13.40 37.59 9.95
N ARG A 82 13.96 38.33 9.00
CA ARG A 82 13.82 38.09 7.55
C ARG A 82 14.83 37.03 7.06
N GLY A 83 14.33 36.15 6.20
CA GLY A 83 15.08 35.26 5.30
C GLY A 83 14.30 33.96 5.06
N HIS A 84 13.73 33.61 3.91
CA HIS A 84 13.63 34.22 2.58
C HIS A 84 12.17 34.53 2.26
N THR A 85 11.92 35.49 1.36
CA THR A 85 10.60 36.11 1.24
C THR A 85 9.53 35.13 0.71
N ARG A 86 8.35 35.17 1.35
CA ARG A 86 7.09 34.54 0.88
C ARG A 86 6.82 34.79 -0.61
N THR A 87 7.31 35.90 -1.17
CA THR A 87 7.21 36.27 -2.59
C THR A 87 8.00 35.35 -3.53
N GLU A 88 9.16 34.84 -3.13
CA GLU A 88 9.93 33.86 -3.91
C GLU A 88 9.24 32.49 -3.95
N GLN A 89 8.56 32.11 -2.87
CA GLN A 89 7.81 30.86 -2.77
C GLN A 89 6.45 30.92 -3.49
N LEU A 90 5.86 32.12 -3.59
CA LEU A 90 4.74 32.43 -4.48
C LEU A 90 5.18 32.52 -5.95
N ALA A 91 6.48 32.50 -6.28
CA ALA A 91 6.90 32.53 -7.68
C ALA A 91 6.63 31.19 -8.41
N TYR A 92 6.32 30.11 -7.69
CA TYR A 92 5.82 28.88 -8.33
C TYR A 92 4.40 29.13 -8.88
N PRO A 93 4.20 29.02 -10.20
CA PRO A 93 2.99 29.50 -10.87
C PRO A 93 1.73 28.83 -10.33
N THR A 94 1.81 27.58 -9.90
CA THR A 94 0.66 26.81 -9.38
C THR A 94 0.23 27.21 -7.97
N VAL A 95 1.15 27.47 -7.04
CA VAL A 95 0.82 27.81 -5.64
C VAL A 95 0.28 29.24 -5.53
N ARG A 96 0.86 30.19 -6.27
CA ARG A 96 0.35 31.57 -6.30
C ARG A 96 -1.00 31.66 -6.98
N ARG A 97 -1.25 30.92 -8.06
CA ARG A 97 -2.57 30.83 -8.67
C ARG A 97 -3.62 30.30 -7.68
N LEU A 98 -3.29 29.24 -6.93
CA LEU A 98 -4.20 28.70 -5.90
C LEU A 98 -4.44 29.68 -4.74
N MET A 99 -3.45 30.48 -4.36
CA MET A 99 -3.58 31.48 -3.30
C MET A 99 -4.36 32.72 -3.75
N LEU A 100 -4.19 33.16 -5.00
CA LEU A 100 -5.00 34.22 -5.60
C LEU A 100 -6.45 33.75 -5.75
N PHE A 101 -6.64 32.57 -6.35
CA PHE A 101 -7.95 31.93 -6.44
C PHE A 101 -8.62 31.82 -5.07
N LYS A 102 -7.91 31.36 -4.03
CA LYS A 102 -8.47 31.30 -2.67
C LYS A 102 -8.97 32.66 -2.16
N LYS A 103 -8.28 33.76 -2.46
CA LYS A 103 -8.70 35.10 -2.04
C LYS A 103 -9.96 35.52 -2.79
N ASP A 104 -10.02 35.23 -4.08
CA ASP A 104 -11.13 35.61 -4.95
C ASP A 104 -12.41 34.86 -4.56
N VAL A 105 -12.31 33.56 -4.25
CA VAL A 105 -13.45 32.74 -3.79
C VAL A 105 -13.62 32.66 -2.27
N ALA A 106 -12.86 33.43 -1.47
CA ALA A 106 -12.96 33.40 0.00
C ALA A 106 -14.35 33.76 0.52
N ASN A 107 -15.04 34.68 -0.17
CA ASN A 107 -16.36 35.16 0.19
C ASN A 107 -17.48 34.42 -0.55
N LEU A 108 -17.15 33.74 -1.65
CA LEU A 108 -18.11 33.05 -2.53
C LEU A 108 -18.29 31.58 -2.18
N PHE A 109 -17.28 30.93 -1.59
CA PHE A 109 -17.31 29.50 -1.29
C PHE A 109 -17.62 29.19 0.16
N ASP A 110 -18.42 28.13 0.35
CA ASP A 110 -18.64 27.53 1.66
C ASP A 110 -17.32 27.22 2.39
N PRO A 111 -17.28 27.38 3.73
CA PRO A 111 -16.08 27.15 4.53
C PRO A 111 -15.50 25.73 4.36
N TYR A 112 -16.35 24.73 4.06
CA TYR A 112 -15.91 23.36 3.77
C TYR A 112 -15.15 23.24 2.44
N ARG A 113 -15.54 24.00 1.40
CA ARG A 113 -14.82 24.04 0.12
C ARG A 113 -13.47 24.74 0.28
N LEU A 114 -13.40 25.78 1.11
CA LEU A 114 -12.15 26.45 1.48
C LEU A 114 -11.17 25.51 2.21
N VAL A 115 -11.67 24.57 3.03
CA VAL A 115 -10.82 23.54 3.68
C VAL A 115 -10.19 22.60 2.64
N ASN A 116 -10.92 22.21 1.60
CA ASN A 116 -10.37 21.38 0.52
C ASN A 116 -9.31 22.15 -0.28
N LEU A 117 -9.56 23.41 -0.60
CA LEU A 117 -8.60 24.29 -1.28
C LEU A 117 -7.34 24.48 -0.44
N ASN A 118 -7.48 24.68 0.88
CA ASN A 118 -6.37 24.68 1.83
C ASN A 118 -5.60 23.35 1.85
N ARG A 119 -6.28 22.22 1.66
CA ARG A 119 -5.64 20.90 1.58
C ARG A 119 -4.85 20.74 0.29
N VAL A 120 -5.34 21.27 -0.82
CA VAL A 120 -4.61 21.29 -2.11
C VAL A 120 -3.38 22.18 -2.00
N ILE A 121 -3.51 23.39 -1.43
CA ILE A 121 -2.38 24.29 -1.16
C ILE A 121 -1.32 23.60 -0.26
N ARG A 122 -1.75 22.88 0.79
CA ARG A 122 -0.82 22.13 1.67
C ARG A 122 -0.12 20.96 0.95
N LYS A 123 -0.77 20.36 -0.04
CA LYS A 123 -0.23 19.22 -0.82
C LYS A 123 0.71 19.67 -1.94
N SER A 124 0.51 20.86 -2.52
CA SER A 124 1.38 21.42 -3.55
C SER A 124 2.69 21.88 -2.93
N LEU A 125 3.73 21.02 -2.93
CA LEU A 125 5.16 21.22 -2.59
C LEU A 125 5.53 21.87 -1.23
N LEU A 126 4.62 22.57 -0.55
CA LEU A 126 4.77 23.11 0.81
C LEU A 126 4.98 22.00 1.85
N SER A 127 4.65 20.74 1.56
CA SER A 127 4.83 19.63 2.50
C SER A 127 6.24 19.04 2.52
N VAL A 128 7.01 19.13 1.45
CA VAL A 128 8.36 18.53 1.45
C VAL A 128 9.29 19.37 2.32
N TYR A 129 9.31 20.68 2.10
CA TYR A 129 10.11 21.59 2.91
C TYR A 129 9.53 21.87 4.30
N SER A 130 8.20 21.85 4.53
CA SER A 130 7.67 21.95 5.90
C SER A 130 7.90 20.68 6.73
N ARG A 131 7.96 19.50 6.10
CA ARG A 131 8.36 18.26 6.78
C ARG A 131 9.87 18.19 7.02
N LEU A 132 10.69 18.75 6.13
CA LEU A 132 12.14 18.87 6.35
C LEU A 132 12.49 19.97 7.37
N ALA A 133 11.73 21.08 7.43
CA ALA A 133 11.96 22.18 8.36
C ALA A 133 11.52 21.86 9.81
N ASN A 134 10.57 20.94 10.00
CA ASN A 134 10.20 20.43 11.32
C ASN A 134 11.17 19.37 11.87
N ILE A 135 12.18 18.96 11.09
CA ILE A 135 13.29 18.17 11.61
C ILE A 135 14.19 19.18 12.31
N GLN A 136 14.02 19.33 13.63
CA GLN A 136 15.01 20.01 14.44
C GLN A 136 16.37 19.33 14.14
N PRO A 137 17.45 20.09 13.89
CA PRO A 137 18.77 19.48 13.76
C PRO A 137 18.99 18.59 14.98
N PRO A 138 19.47 17.35 14.79
CA PRO A 138 19.70 16.46 15.92
C PRO A 138 20.58 17.22 16.93
N GLN A 139 20.04 17.46 18.12
CA GLN A 139 20.83 18.08 19.18
C GLN A 139 22.10 17.26 19.35
N GLU A 140 23.25 17.92 19.53
CA GLU A 140 24.50 17.23 19.78
C GLU A 140 24.27 16.17 20.86
N LYS A 141 24.62 14.92 20.55
CA LYS A 141 24.42 13.81 21.49
C LYS A 141 25.17 14.17 22.77
N LYS A 142 24.43 14.50 23.84
CA LYS A 142 25.03 14.74 25.15
C LYS A 142 25.91 13.53 25.46
N LYS A 143 27.20 13.77 25.74
CA LYS A 143 28.15 12.71 26.07
C LYS A 143 27.55 11.91 27.23
N ILE A 144 27.35 10.61 27.02
CA ILE A 144 26.76 9.73 28.03
C ILE A 144 27.76 9.66 29.17
N THR A 145 27.46 10.35 30.28
CA THR A 145 28.28 10.30 31.49
C THR A 145 28.26 8.87 32.02
N LYS A 146 29.44 8.32 32.32
CA LYS A 146 29.53 7.03 33.00
C LYS A 146 28.79 7.12 34.33
N TRP A 147 28.05 6.09 34.69
CA TRP A 147 27.26 6.10 35.91
C TRP A 147 28.15 6.05 37.14
N ASP A 148 27.83 6.90 38.11
CA ASP A 148 28.45 6.87 39.43
C ASP A 148 27.98 5.65 40.25
N LYS A 149 28.71 5.32 41.31
CA LYS A 149 28.39 4.19 42.20
C LYS A 149 26.97 4.30 42.79
N THR A 150 26.52 5.53 43.08
CA THR A 150 25.17 5.82 43.59
C THR A 150 24.09 5.53 42.55
N ASP A 151 24.35 5.83 41.28
CA ASP A 151 23.41 5.58 40.19
C ASP A 151 23.37 4.09 39.83
N TRP A 152 24.50 3.38 39.93
CA TRP A 152 24.52 1.92 39.89
C TRP A 152 23.68 1.26 40.99
N ALA A 153 23.75 1.79 42.22
CA ALA A 153 22.91 1.30 43.32
C ALA A 153 21.41 1.54 43.05
N LYS A 154 21.02 2.70 42.51
CA LYS A 154 19.63 2.96 42.11
C LYS A 154 19.18 2.02 40.99
N HIS A 155 20.03 1.79 39.99
CA HIS A 155 19.71 0.92 38.87
C HIS A 155 19.55 -0.53 39.27
N THR A 156 20.41 -1.05 40.16
CA THR A 156 20.28 -2.42 40.68
C THR A 156 18.96 -2.63 41.42
N ILE A 157 18.48 -1.63 42.19
CA ILE A 157 17.13 -1.67 42.81
C ILE A 157 16.02 -1.75 41.75
N ILE A 158 16.14 -0.99 40.66
CA ILE A 158 15.17 -1.03 39.55
C ILE A 158 15.17 -2.41 38.87
N LEU A 159 16.35 -2.98 38.62
CA LEU A 159 16.48 -4.32 38.04
C LEU A 159 15.84 -5.38 38.94
N VAL A 160 16.08 -5.33 40.25
CA VAL A 160 15.44 -6.24 41.23
C VAL A 160 13.91 -6.09 41.21
N LYS A 161 13.39 -4.87 41.02
CA LYS A 161 11.94 -4.62 40.92
C LYS A 161 11.35 -5.19 39.61
N LEU A 162 12.06 -5.03 38.49
CA LEU A 162 11.65 -5.54 37.18
C LEU A 162 11.79 -7.07 37.06
N ALA A 163 12.75 -7.66 37.77
CA ALA A 163 12.97 -9.10 37.81
C ALA A 163 11.86 -9.86 38.54
N LYS A 164 11.03 -9.18 39.34
CA LYS A 164 9.85 -9.80 39.94
C LYS A 164 8.84 -10.13 38.83
N PRO A 165 8.36 -11.39 38.73
CA PRO A 165 7.38 -11.77 37.72
C PRO A 165 6.13 -10.90 37.89
N LYS A 166 5.60 -10.38 36.78
CA LYS A 166 4.35 -9.61 36.80
C LYS A 166 3.24 -10.52 37.33
N LYS A 167 2.63 -10.14 38.46
CA LYS A 167 1.44 -10.83 38.96
C LYS A 167 0.35 -10.70 37.90
N THR A 168 0.01 -11.81 37.25
CA THR A 168 -1.17 -11.88 36.40
C THR A 168 -2.38 -11.82 37.30
N PHE A 169 -3.11 -10.71 37.26
CA PHE A 169 -4.45 -10.67 37.83
C PHE A 169 -5.31 -11.57 36.95
N GLU A 170 -5.68 -12.74 37.46
CA GLU A 170 -6.73 -13.56 36.87
C GLU A 170 -8.06 -12.85 37.09
N GLU A 171 -8.39 -11.91 36.21
CA GLU A 171 -9.75 -11.38 36.14
C GLU A 171 -10.68 -12.56 35.83
N LYS A 172 -11.51 -12.95 36.79
CA LYS A 172 -12.61 -13.88 36.57
C LYS A 172 -13.50 -13.28 35.49
N LYS A 173 -13.33 -13.73 34.24
CA LYS A 173 -14.18 -13.29 33.14
C LYS A 173 -15.63 -13.58 33.54
N PRO A 174 -16.52 -12.58 33.52
CA PRO A 174 -17.93 -12.84 33.78
C PRO A 174 -18.42 -13.88 32.76
N PRO A 175 -19.28 -14.82 33.16
CA PRO A 175 -19.83 -15.80 32.22
C PRO A 175 -20.53 -15.05 31.10
N SER A 176 -19.98 -15.12 29.88
CA SER A 176 -20.61 -14.50 28.73
C SER A 176 -21.90 -15.26 28.42
N PRO A 177 -23.09 -14.65 28.49
CA PRO A 177 -24.32 -15.35 28.14
C PRO A 177 -24.26 -15.70 26.65
N SER A 178 -24.01 -16.97 26.32
CA SER A 178 -24.06 -17.42 24.94
C SER A 178 -25.49 -17.28 24.44
N MET A 179 -25.68 -16.53 23.36
CA MET A 179 -27.01 -16.35 22.79
C MET A 179 -27.44 -17.66 22.13
N PRO A 180 -28.61 -18.24 22.48
CA PRO A 180 -29.05 -19.50 21.90
C PRO A 180 -29.22 -19.36 20.38
N LEU A 181 -28.82 -20.38 19.63
CA LEU A 181 -28.76 -20.37 18.17
C LEU A 181 -30.07 -19.87 17.54
N LYS A 182 -31.24 -20.29 18.06
CA LYS A 182 -32.57 -19.87 17.60
C LYS A 182 -32.78 -18.34 17.61
N LYS A 183 -32.10 -17.59 18.50
CA LYS A 183 -32.18 -16.10 18.58
C LYS A 183 -31.19 -15.39 17.64
N MET A 184 -30.22 -16.07 17.04
CA MET A 184 -29.22 -15.46 16.17
C MET A 184 -29.76 -15.26 14.75
N LYS A 185 -30.33 -14.10 14.40
CA LYS A 185 -30.88 -13.83 13.05
C LYS A 185 -29.93 -14.20 11.87
N ARG A 186 -28.62 -14.17 12.11
CA ARG A 186 -27.55 -14.49 11.14
C ARG A 186 -27.50 -15.96 10.70
N TYR A 187 -27.93 -16.95 11.51
CA TYR A 187 -27.85 -18.35 11.07
C TYR A 187 -28.79 -18.60 9.89
N LYS A 188 -29.98 -17.99 9.90
CA LYS A 188 -30.94 -18.11 8.79
C LYS A 188 -30.38 -17.54 7.48
N SER A 189 -29.67 -16.41 7.55
CA SER A 189 -29.05 -15.82 6.35
C SER A 189 -27.87 -16.62 5.81
N LEU A 190 -27.11 -17.30 6.69
CA LEU A 190 -25.98 -18.14 6.29
C LEU A 190 -26.40 -19.52 5.79
N ALA A 191 -27.56 -20.02 6.22
CA ALA A 191 -28.14 -21.28 5.75
C ALA A 191 -28.75 -21.18 4.34
N LEU A 192 -28.99 -19.97 3.84
CA LEU A 192 -29.45 -19.77 2.46
C LEU A 192 -28.29 -20.02 1.49
N PRO A 193 -28.53 -20.74 0.37
CA PRO A 193 -27.51 -20.93 -0.65
C PRO A 193 -27.10 -19.57 -1.23
N LYS A 194 -25.79 -19.37 -1.38
CA LYS A 194 -25.24 -18.13 -1.91
C LYS A 194 -25.59 -18.02 -3.39
N LYS A 195 -26.54 -17.14 -3.72
CA LYS A 195 -26.84 -16.81 -5.12
C LYS A 195 -25.69 -16.00 -5.69
N HIS A 196 -25.05 -16.52 -6.72
CA HIS A 196 -24.11 -15.77 -7.54
C HIS A 196 -24.93 -15.08 -8.64
N GLU A 197 -24.94 -13.76 -8.65
CA GLU A 197 -25.46 -13.02 -9.81
C GLU A 197 -24.48 -13.23 -10.96
N GLU A 198 -24.88 -14.06 -11.91
CA GLU A 198 -24.18 -14.18 -13.19
C GLU A 198 -24.41 -12.87 -13.94
N LEU A 199 -23.49 -11.92 -13.76
CA LEU A 199 -23.44 -10.75 -14.61
C LEU A 199 -23.27 -11.25 -16.04
N GLU A 200 -24.31 -11.09 -16.85
CA GLU A 200 -24.25 -11.37 -18.28
C GLU A 200 -23.01 -10.67 -18.83
N LYS A 201 -22.04 -11.47 -19.29
CA LYS A 201 -20.82 -10.92 -19.86
C LYS A 201 -21.25 -10.13 -21.09
N PRO A 202 -20.85 -8.86 -21.22
CA PRO A 202 -21.20 -8.10 -22.41
C PRO A 202 -20.67 -8.85 -23.64
N VAL A 203 -21.48 -8.90 -24.70
CA VAL A 203 -21.06 -9.46 -25.99
C VAL A 203 -19.76 -8.77 -26.39
N TRP A 204 -18.74 -9.55 -26.71
CA TRP A 204 -17.42 -9.00 -27.02
C TRP A 204 -17.47 -8.28 -28.36
N ILE A 205 -17.61 -6.96 -28.32
CA ILE A 205 -17.62 -6.09 -29.50
C ILE A 205 -16.20 -5.57 -29.71
N LEU A 206 -15.67 -5.75 -30.92
CA LEU A 206 -14.39 -5.15 -31.30
C LEU A 206 -14.52 -3.63 -31.27
N THR A 207 -13.59 -2.96 -30.58
CA THR A 207 -13.53 -1.49 -30.63
C THR A 207 -13.14 -1.02 -32.04
N ILE A 208 -13.50 0.21 -32.38
CA ILE A 208 -13.17 0.81 -33.69
C ILE A 208 -11.65 0.78 -33.94
N SER A 209 -10.84 0.98 -32.89
CA SER A 209 -9.38 0.90 -32.98
C SER A 209 -8.88 -0.52 -33.27
N MET A 210 -9.52 -1.55 -32.69
CA MET A 210 -9.19 -2.95 -32.97
C MET A 210 -9.60 -3.35 -34.39
N SER A 211 -10.75 -2.88 -34.87
CA SER A 211 -11.22 -3.14 -36.24
C SER A 211 -10.27 -2.57 -37.30
N ARG A 212 -9.67 -1.41 -37.03
CA ARG A 212 -8.75 -0.72 -37.96
C ARG A 212 -7.27 -1.11 -37.76
N TYR A 213 -6.95 -1.95 -36.77
CA TYR A 213 -5.58 -2.26 -36.44
C TYR A 213 -4.94 -3.17 -37.50
N LYS A 214 -3.82 -2.72 -38.07
CA LYS A 214 -2.97 -3.54 -38.95
C LYS A 214 -1.84 -4.15 -38.12
N ALA A 215 -1.79 -5.47 -38.09
CA ALA A 215 -0.72 -6.21 -37.40
C ALA A 215 0.66 -5.84 -37.97
N SER A 216 1.62 -5.61 -37.07
CA SER A 216 3.03 -5.38 -37.45
C SER A 216 3.64 -6.63 -38.08
N GLU A 217 4.73 -6.48 -38.82
CA GLU A 217 5.42 -7.62 -39.44
C GLU A 217 5.88 -8.64 -38.38
N ARG A 218 6.31 -8.15 -37.21
CA ARG A 218 6.68 -9.01 -36.07
C ARG A 218 5.50 -9.80 -35.52
N THR A 219 4.31 -9.21 -35.41
CA THR A 219 3.15 -9.98 -34.95
C THR A 219 2.69 -10.99 -36.01
N LYS A 220 2.84 -10.65 -37.30
CA LYS A 220 2.62 -11.61 -38.39
C LYS A 220 3.60 -12.78 -38.35
N THR A 221 4.88 -12.56 -38.02
CA THR A 221 5.85 -13.66 -37.91
C THR A 221 5.60 -14.53 -36.68
N LEU A 222 5.25 -13.94 -35.53
CA LEU A 222 4.90 -14.70 -34.33
C LEU A 222 3.59 -15.49 -34.47
N ALA A 223 2.66 -15.00 -35.29
CA ALA A 223 1.39 -15.67 -35.55
C ALA A 223 1.53 -16.89 -36.49
N LYS A 224 2.66 -17.04 -37.19
CA LYS A 224 2.90 -18.25 -38.00
C LYS A 224 3.04 -19.45 -37.06
N PRO A 225 2.37 -20.58 -37.33
CA PRO A 225 2.56 -21.78 -36.54
C PRO A 225 4.04 -22.21 -36.61
N THR A 226 4.60 -22.58 -35.47
CA THR A 226 5.94 -23.16 -35.45
C THR A 226 5.85 -24.57 -36.02
N GLU A 227 6.35 -24.76 -37.24
CA GLU A 227 6.51 -26.07 -37.84
C GLU A 227 7.47 -26.89 -36.98
N ARG A 228 6.93 -27.91 -36.31
CA ARG A 228 7.73 -28.90 -35.59
C ARG A 228 7.93 -30.08 -36.52
N ASP A 229 9.13 -30.63 -36.51
CA ASP A 229 9.46 -31.80 -37.32
C ASP A 229 8.55 -32.99 -36.95
N ALA A 230 7.63 -33.35 -37.84
CA ALA A 230 6.63 -34.38 -37.62
C ALA A 230 7.28 -35.78 -37.50
N SER A 231 8.49 -35.96 -38.01
CA SER A 231 9.27 -37.20 -37.88
C SER A 231 9.55 -37.57 -36.42
N GLN A 232 9.64 -36.59 -35.50
CA GLN A 232 9.84 -36.85 -34.07
C GLN A 232 8.55 -37.30 -33.34
N LEU A 233 7.38 -37.03 -33.91
CA LEU A 233 6.09 -37.39 -33.32
C LEU A 233 5.65 -38.81 -33.69
N HIS A 234 6.10 -39.32 -34.84
CA HIS A 234 5.89 -40.69 -35.27
C HIS A 234 7.01 -41.59 -34.73
N ARG A 235 6.95 -41.91 -33.44
CA ARG A 235 7.65 -43.11 -32.95
C ARG A 235 6.81 -44.31 -33.36
N GLU A 236 7.36 -45.20 -34.18
CA GLU A 236 6.71 -46.46 -34.52
C GLU A 236 6.48 -47.24 -33.22
N LEU A 237 5.20 -47.46 -32.88
CA LEU A 237 4.81 -48.29 -31.75
C LEU A 237 4.81 -49.75 -32.21
N PRO A 238 5.33 -50.69 -31.40
CA PRO A 238 5.70 -50.54 -30.00
C PRO A 238 7.11 -49.97 -29.76
N VAL A 239 7.24 -49.04 -28.80
CA VAL A 239 8.57 -48.58 -28.34
C VAL A 239 9.31 -49.77 -27.72
N GLU A 240 10.44 -50.15 -28.30
CA GLU A 240 11.29 -51.19 -27.74
C GLU A 240 11.73 -50.80 -26.31
N ILE A 241 11.33 -51.60 -25.33
CA ILE A 241 11.76 -51.41 -23.95
C ILE A 241 13.23 -51.82 -23.88
N PRO A 242 14.15 -50.96 -23.39
CA PRO A 242 15.56 -51.31 -23.32
C PRO A 242 15.76 -52.57 -22.49
N ARG A 243 16.60 -53.49 -22.97
CA ARG A 243 16.88 -54.78 -22.31
C ARG A 243 17.32 -54.62 -20.85
N GLY A 244 17.98 -53.51 -20.51
CA GLY A 244 18.36 -53.18 -19.13
C GLY A 244 17.17 -52.95 -18.21
N ALA A 245 16.09 -52.32 -18.68
CA ALA A 245 14.88 -52.11 -17.91
C ALA A 245 14.13 -53.44 -17.68
N LEU A 246 14.07 -54.32 -18.69
CA LEU A 246 13.48 -55.65 -18.57
C LEU A 246 14.24 -56.56 -17.59
N LYS A 247 15.57 -56.40 -17.51
CA LYS A 247 16.44 -57.19 -16.62
C LYS A 247 16.68 -56.56 -15.26
N HIS A 248 16.18 -55.35 -15.02
CA HIS A 248 16.48 -54.60 -13.80
C HIS A 248 15.82 -55.26 -12.59
N LYS A 249 16.63 -55.70 -11.62
CA LYS A 249 16.16 -56.14 -10.32
C LYS A 249 16.07 -54.93 -9.40
N ALA A 250 14.90 -54.72 -8.78
CA ALA A 250 14.71 -53.66 -7.81
C ALA A 250 15.74 -53.77 -6.66
N SER A 251 16.28 -52.64 -6.22
CA SER A 251 17.17 -52.59 -5.05
C SER A 251 16.42 -52.98 -3.79
N LYS A 252 17.11 -53.52 -2.77
CA LYS A 252 16.50 -53.90 -1.49
C LYS A 252 15.62 -52.78 -0.90
N ARG A 253 16.10 -51.53 -0.96
CA ARG A 253 15.34 -50.35 -0.51
C ARG A 253 14.07 -50.08 -1.32
N THR A 254 14.10 -50.28 -2.65
CA THR A 254 12.89 -50.10 -3.48
C THR A 254 11.86 -51.20 -3.20
N VAL A 255 12.32 -52.42 -2.91
CA VAL A 255 11.45 -53.51 -2.44
C VAL A 255 10.84 -53.16 -1.08
N GLU A 256 11.64 -52.75 -0.09
CA GLU A 256 11.17 -52.31 1.24
C GLU A 256 10.14 -51.17 1.18
N LEU A 257 10.35 -50.20 0.29
CA LEU A 257 9.41 -49.08 0.10
C LEU A 257 8.13 -49.49 -0.63
N SER A 258 8.21 -50.51 -1.51
CA SER A 258 7.05 -51.05 -2.22
C SER A 258 6.19 -51.95 -1.33
N GLU A 259 6.77 -52.51 -0.26
CA GLU A 259 6.01 -53.25 0.72
C GLU A 259 5.08 -52.30 1.50
N PRO A 260 3.78 -52.61 1.61
CA PRO A 260 2.87 -51.82 2.40
C PRO A 260 3.35 -51.82 3.85
N ARG A 261 3.45 -50.63 4.45
CA ARG A 261 3.94 -50.46 5.81
C ARG A 261 3.06 -51.24 6.77
N ARG A 262 3.51 -52.42 7.22
CA ARG A 262 2.81 -53.28 8.19
C ARG A 262 2.84 -52.66 9.57
N THR A 263 2.12 -51.56 9.78
CA THR A 263 1.92 -51.02 11.11
C THR A 263 0.93 -51.91 11.84
N ALA A 264 1.44 -52.81 12.70
CA ALA A 264 0.64 -53.68 13.57
C ALA A 264 -0.20 -52.92 14.62
N LYS A 265 -0.13 -51.60 14.62
CA LYS A 265 -0.97 -50.72 15.43
C LYS A 265 -1.49 -49.67 14.46
N ALA A 266 -2.83 -49.53 14.40
CA ALA A 266 -3.48 -48.41 13.75
C ALA A 266 -2.67 -47.15 14.08
N ALA A 267 -2.32 -46.36 13.05
CA ALA A 267 -1.66 -45.08 13.27
C ALA A 267 -2.38 -44.38 14.43
N PRO A 268 -1.67 -43.96 15.49
CA PRO A 268 -2.33 -43.30 16.61
C PRO A 268 -3.17 -42.19 15.99
N SER A 269 -4.48 -42.21 16.25
CA SER A 269 -5.39 -41.18 15.76
C SER A 269 -4.72 -39.83 16.03
N ASP A 270 -4.75 -38.92 15.05
CA ASP A 270 -4.17 -37.57 15.20
C ASP A 270 -4.78 -36.80 16.39
N LEU A 271 -5.83 -37.34 16.99
CA LEU A 271 -6.38 -37.00 18.29
C LEU A 271 -5.46 -37.47 19.42
N LYS A 272 -4.38 -36.72 19.66
CA LYS A 272 -3.72 -36.74 20.98
C LYS A 272 -4.75 -36.40 22.05
N GLU A 273 -4.88 -37.25 23.06
CA GLU A 273 -5.73 -37.01 24.25
C GLU A 273 -5.44 -35.65 24.90
N ASN A 274 -4.20 -35.17 24.81
CA ASN A 274 -3.81 -33.82 25.20
C ASN A 274 -2.98 -33.14 24.10
N PRO A 275 -3.52 -32.12 23.40
CA PRO A 275 -2.84 -31.44 22.30
C PRO A 275 -1.60 -30.65 22.74
N PHE A 276 -1.50 -30.32 24.03
CA PHE A 276 -0.39 -29.55 24.60
C PHE A 276 0.78 -30.43 25.11
N VAL A 277 0.65 -31.76 25.08
CA VAL A 277 1.72 -32.65 25.53
C VAL A 277 2.76 -32.81 24.42
N VAL A 278 3.93 -32.22 24.68
CA VAL A 278 5.12 -32.35 23.84
C VAL A 278 5.62 -33.80 23.93
N SER A 279 5.90 -34.43 22.78
CA SER A 279 6.39 -35.80 22.77
C SER A 279 7.77 -35.89 23.47
N PRO A 280 8.08 -36.99 24.19
CA PRO A 280 9.37 -37.14 24.88
C PRO A 280 10.56 -37.10 23.91
N ASN A 281 10.36 -37.53 22.66
CA ASN A 281 11.39 -37.45 21.62
C ASN A 281 11.66 -36.01 21.16
N ALA A 282 10.63 -35.15 21.14
CA ALA A 282 10.81 -33.73 20.83
C ALA A 282 11.61 -33.02 21.93
N LEU A 283 11.44 -33.39 23.21
CA LEU A 283 12.23 -32.85 24.32
C LEU A 283 13.72 -33.27 24.24
N LYS A 284 14.00 -34.47 23.72
CA LYS A 284 15.36 -35.01 23.56
C LYS A 284 16.02 -34.64 22.23
N TYR A 285 15.30 -33.98 21.33
CA TYR A 285 15.77 -33.72 19.97
C TYR A 285 16.89 -32.67 19.96
N LYS A 286 18.04 -33.04 19.40
CA LYS A 286 19.15 -32.11 19.14
C LYS A 286 19.03 -31.59 17.71
N ALA A 287 19.08 -30.27 17.55
CA ALA A 287 19.03 -29.64 16.22
C ALA A 287 20.16 -30.17 15.31
N SER A 288 19.81 -30.48 14.06
CA SER A 288 20.75 -30.88 13.01
C SER A 288 21.80 -29.79 12.74
N LYS A 289 22.96 -30.17 12.18
CA LYS A 289 24.02 -29.21 11.80
C LYS A 289 23.48 -28.10 10.88
N ARG A 290 22.74 -28.48 9.84
CA ARG A 290 22.07 -27.54 8.92
C ARG A 290 21.13 -26.56 9.61
N THR A 291 20.34 -27.01 10.58
CA THR A 291 19.46 -26.09 11.34
C THR A 291 20.24 -25.13 12.23
N LYS A 292 21.43 -25.51 12.69
CA LYS A 292 22.33 -24.59 13.43
C LYS A 292 22.94 -23.57 12.48
N GLU A 293 23.44 -23.99 11.33
CA GLU A 293 23.97 -23.10 10.27
C GLU A 293 22.92 -22.08 9.79
N LEU A 294 21.66 -22.49 9.67
CA LEU A 294 20.57 -21.59 9.30
C LEU A 294 20.14 -20.64 10.42
N ALA A 295 20.40 -21.01 11.68
CA ALA A 295 20.11 -20.17 12.84
C ALA A 295 21.22 -19.15 13.11
N GLU A 296 22.44 -19.40 12.61
CA GLU A 296 23.52 -18.42 12.62
C GLU A 296 23.14 -17.21 11.76
N ALA A 297 23.32 -16.01 12.32
CA ALA A 297 22.99 -14.78 11.63
C ALA A 297 23.89 -14.63 10.39
N ARG A 298 23.27 -14.47 9.21
CA ARG A 298 24.02 -14.16 8.00
C ARG A 298 24.57 -12.75 8.09
N GLU A 299 25.89 -12.62 8.09
CA GLU A 299 26.57 -11.34 7.90
C GLU A 299 26.39 -10.91 6.44
N TYR A 300 25.58 -9.88 6.23
CA TYR A 300 25.45 -9.25 4.92
C TYR A 300 26.45 -8.11 4.83
N GLU A 301 27.51 -8.31 4.05
CA GLU A 301 28.34 -7.19 3.61
C GLU A 301 27.49 -6.26 2.73
N ASN A 302 27.30 -5.02 3.16
CA ASN A 302 26.59 -4.00 2.40
C ASN A 302 27.45 -3.52 1.23
N LYS A 303 27.57 -4.33 0.17
CA LYS A 303 28.29 -4.00 -1.08
C LYS A 303 27.68 -2.82 -1.84
N HIS A 304 26.51 -2.35 -1.43
CA HIS A 304 25.79 -1.23 -2.04
C HIS A 304 26.13 0.13 -1.42
N ILE A 305 26.77 0.17 -0.25
CA ILE A 305 27.24 1.40 0.35
C ILE A 305 28.70 1.54 -0.09
N ARG A 306 28.97 2.45 -1.02
CA ARG A 306 30.35 2.85 -1.32
C ARG A 306 30.91 3.53 -0.07
N GLU A 307 32.13 3.16 0.31
CA GLU A 307 32.83 3.79 1.45
C GLU A 307 32.94 5.30 1.24
N ASP A 308 33.23 5.73 0.00
CA ASP A 308 33.21 7.13 -0.41
C ASP A 308 32.07 7.41 -1.40
N PRO A 309 31.03 8.16 -1.00
CA PRO A 309 29.90 8.50 -1.88
C PRO A 309 30.30 9.43 -3.04
N PHE A 310 31.44 10.12 -2.94
CA PHE A 310 31.95 11.06 -3.94
C PHE A 310 33.04 10.47 -4.84
N ALA A 311 33.49 9.24 -4.59
CA ALA A 311 34.50 8.60 -5.43
C ALA A 311 33.88 8.23 -6.80
N ILE A 312 34.39 8.88 -7.84
CA ILE A 312 34.08 8.57 -9.24
C ILE A 312 34.81 7.27 -9.61
N SER A 313 34.12 6.33 -10.25
CA SER A 313 34.78 5.07 -10.64
C SER A 313 35.88 5.34 -11.68
N PRO A 314 37.00 4.60 -11.66
CA PRO A 314 38.09 4.79 -12.62
C PRO A 314 37.64 4.55 -14.08
N ALA A 315 36.61 3.71 -14.27
CA ALA A 315 35.98 3.51 -15.56
C ALA A 315 35.23 4.76 -16.06
N ALA A 316 34.58 5.51 -15.17
CA ALA A 316 33.90 6.76 -15.52
C ALA A 316 34.91 7.86 -15.90
N LEU A 317 36.08 7.92 -15.26
CA LEU A 317 37.17 8.83 -15.65
C LEU A 317 37.74 8.52 -17.04
N LYS A 318 37.76 7.24 -17.43
CA LYS A 318 38.23 6.79 -18.75
C LYS A 318 37.15 6.85 -19.84
N ALA A 319 35.88 7.02 -19.47
CA ALA A 319 34.78 6.98 -20.41
C ALA A 319 34.74 8.26 -21.26
N LYS A 320 34.87 8.09 -22.58
CA LYS A 320 34.65 9.17 -23.55
C LYS A 320 33.17 9.19 -23.97
N ALA A 321 32.61 10.40 -24.13
CA ALA A 321 31.24 10.55 -24.59
C ALA A 321 31.07 10.00 -26.02
N LYS A 322 29.92 9.38 -26.30
CA LYS A 322 29.58 8.92 -27.65
C LYS A 322 29.41 10.12 -28.59
N PRO A 323 29.76 10.01 -29.89
CA PRO A 323 29.70 11.12 -30.84
C PRO A 323 28.33 11.80 -30.88
N ARG A 324 27.25 11.01 -30.88
CA ARG A 324 25.86 11.53 -30.83
C ARG A 324 25.56 12.39 -29.59
N ILE A 325 26.16 12.07 -28.43
CA ILE A 325 25.95 12.87 -27.21
C ILE A 325 26.67 14.21 -27.35
N ILE A 326 27.84 14.22 -27.99
CA ILE A 326 28.59 15.45 -28.29
C ILE A 326 27.79 16.32 -29.27
N GLU A 327 27.19 15.73 -30.30
CA GLU A 327 26.32 16.44 -31.25
C GLU A 327 25.10 17.05 -30.58
N LEU A 328 24.42 16.29 -29.72
CA LEU A 328 23.24 16.75 -28.98
C LEU A 328 23.57 17.81 -27.92
N ALA A 329 24.80 17.80 -27.39
CA ALA A 329 25.28 18.79 -26.43
C ALA A 329 25.61 20.14 -27.08
N LYS A 330 25.73 20.22 -28.41
CA LYS A 330 25.87 21.50 -29.10
C LYS A 330 24.55 22.27 -29.01
N PRO A 331 24.56 23.55 -28.60
CA PRO A 331 23.34 24.35 -28.58
C PRO A 331 22.81 24.52 -30.01
N LYS A 332 21.48 24.41 -30.16
CA LYS A 332 20.81 24.69 -31.43
C LYS A 332 21.05 26.16 -31.80
N GLY A 333 21.86 26.40 -32.83
CA GLY A 333 22.22 27.74 -33.30
C GLY A 333 23.72 28.04 -33.35
N SER A 334 24.59 27.10 -32.93
CA SER A 334 26.05 27.21 -33.16
C SER A 334 26.45 26.54 -34.48
N ALA A 335 26.19 27.23 -35.59
CA ALA A 335 26.72 26.93 -36.91
C ALA A 335 27.25 28.22 -37.53
#